data_AF-A0A9D3A0F9-F1
#
_entry.id   AF-A0A9D3A0F9-F1
#
_cell.length_a   1.000
_cell.length_b   1.000
_cell.length_c   1.000
_cell.angle_alpha   90.00
_cell.angle_beta   90.00
_cell.angle_gamma   90.00
#
_symmetry.space_group_name_H-M   'P 1'
#
loop_
_entity.id
_entity.type
_entity.pdbx_description
1 polymer ?
#
loop_
_entity_poly.entity_id
_entity_poly.type
_entity_poly.pdbx_seq_one_letter_code
_entity_poly.pdbx_strand_id
1 'polypeptide(L)'
;MNTYAQFCGCGAAIQSIEVVRAESQLIHLAEEMESLSTADDVIKVNGNTITLTYVGRGMEIISLCLDERYSDSTRIRYARENMARLEQIKSDLLSCMAA
;
A
#
# COMPACT_ATOMS: atom_id res chain seq x y z
N MET A 1 0.40 5.70 -23.23
CA MET A 1 -0.35 4.90 -22.24
C MET A 1 0.33 5.07 -20.90
N ASN A 2 -0.44 5.37 -19.85
CA ASN A 2 0.09 5.63 -18.51
C ASN A 2 0.21 4.30 -17.74
N THR A 3 1.42 3.95 -17.32
CA THR A 3 1.82 2.64 -16.79
C THR A 3 1.12 2.25 -15.48
N TYR A 4 0.47 3.20 -14.80
CA TYR A 4 -0.24 2.98 -13.54
C TYR A 4 -1.59 2.26 -13.67
N ALA A 5 -2.16 2.20 -14.87
CA ALA A 5 -3.43 1.48 -15.11
C ALA A 5 -3.26 -0.05 -15.11
N GLN A 6 -2.03 -0.56 -15.01
CA GLN A 6 -1.71 -1.97 -15.23
C GLN A 6 -1.52 -2.77 -13.93
N PHE A 7 -1.35 -2.11 -12.79
CA PHE A 7 -1.17 -2.79 -11.48
C PHE A 7 -2.49 -3.17 -10.80
N CYS A 8 -3.57 -2.41 -11.07
CA CYS A 8 -4.93 -2.88 -10.85
C CYS A 8 -5.41 -3.51 -12.16
N GLY A 9 -6.04 -4.68 -12.12
CA GLY A 9 -6.71 -5.26 -13.29
C GLY A 9 -7.92 -4.42 -13.72
N CYS A 10 -7.68 -3.23 -14.27
CA CYS A 10 -8.68 -2.25 -14.62
C CYS A 10 -9.36 -2.64 -15.93
N GLY A 11 -10.45 -3.40 -15.82
CA GLY A 11 -11.55 -3.25 -16.76
C GLY A 11 -12.03 -1.80 -16.73
N ALA A 12 -12.40 -1.24 -17.87
CA ALA A 12 -12.69 0.18 -18.07
C ALA A 12 -13.96 0.69 -17.35
N ALA A 13 -14.02 0.61 -16.02
CA ALA A 13 -14.93 1.40 -15.21
C ALA A 13 -14.32 2.81 -15.03
N ILE A 14 -15.13 3.84 -15.28
CA ILE A 14 -14.72 5.24 -15.03
C ILE A 14 -14.61 5.41 -13.51
N GLN A 15 -13.45 5.15 -12.95
CA GLN A 15 -13.14 5.47 -11.55
C GLN A 15 -12.99 6.99 -11.39
N SER A 16 -13.45 7.54 -10.27
CA SER A 16 -13.19 8.96 -9.99
C SER A 16 -11.70 9.22 -9.85
N ILE A 17 -11.26 10.39 -10.32
CA ILE A 17 -9.85 10.80 -10.24
C ILE A 17 -9.33 10.84 -8.80
N GLU A 18 -10.23 11.04 -7.84
CA GLU A 18 -9.90 11.10 -6.40
C GLU A 18 -9.58 9.71 -5.84
N VAL A 19 -10.32 8.68 -6.25
CA VAL A 19 -10.02 7.27 -5.93
C VAL A 19 -8.66 6.90 -6.52
N VAL A 20 -8.46 7.15 -7.81
CA VAL A 20 -7.19 6.83 -8.50
C VAL A 20 -6.01 7.52 -7.82
N ARG A 21 -6.16 8.79 -7.42
CA ARG A 21 -5.10 9.52 -6.71
C ARG A 21 -4.80 8.90 -5.35
N ALA A 22 -5.82 8.59 -4.56
CA ALA A 22 -5.63 8.02 -3.23
C ALA A 22 -4.97 6.62 -3.29
N GLU A 23 -5.41 5.78 -4.21
CA GLU A 23 -4.84 4.44 -4.43
C GLU A 23 -3.41 4.52 -4.95
N SER A 24 -3.13 5.41 -5.91
CA SER A 24 -1.76 5.63 -6.43
C SER A 24 -0.79 6.11 -5.35
N GLN A 25 -1.23 7.00 -4.44
CA GLN A 25 -0.41 7.44 -3.31
C GLN A 25 -0.08 6.29 -2.35
N LEU A 26 -1.06 5.44 -2.05
CA LEU A 26 -0.86 4.27 -1.20
C LEU A 26 0.10 3.26 -1.84
N ILE A 27 -0.05 2.99 -3.13
CA ILE A 27 0.85 2.10 -3.88
C ILE A 27 2.28 2.63 -3.84
N HIS A 28 2.49 3.91 -4.13
CA HIS A 28 3.84 4.50 -4.13
C HIS A 28 4.49 4.45 -2.75
N LEU A 29 3.73 4.68 -1.68
CA LEU A 29 4.25 4.53 -0.33
C LEU A 29 4.65 3.07 -0.03
N ALA A 30 3.84 2.10 -0.46
CA ALA A 30 4.15 0.69 -0.30
C ALA A 30 5.43 0.28 -1.07
N GLU A 31 5.58 0.73 -2.31
CA GLU A 31 6.79 0.53 -3.13
C GLU A 31 8.02 1.16 -2.49
N GLU A 32 7.89 2.36 -1.91
CA GLU A 32 8.98 3.00 -1.18
C GLU A 32 9.40 2.17 0.03
N MET A 33 8.43 1.64 0.79
CA MET A 33 8.70 0.79 1.95
C MET A 33 9.41 -0.51 1.60
N GLU A 34 9.23 -1.06 0.40
CA GLU A 34 9.97 -2.26 -0.03
C GLU A 34 11.48 -2.06 0.01
N SER A 35 11.96 -0.84 -0.25
CA SER A 35 13.39 -0.48 -0.15
C SER A 35 13.94 -0.48 1.29
N LEU A 36 13.07 -0.47 2.30
CA LEU A 36 13.43 -0.52 3.72
C LEU A 36 13.48 -1.95 4.26
N SER A 37 13.25 -2.96 3.43
CA SER A 37 13.30 -4.36 3.84
C SER A 37 14.68 -4.72 4.41
N THR A 38 14.68 -5.39 5.56
CA THR A 38 15.88 -5.92 6.22
C THR A 38 15.78 -7.44 6.39
N ALA A 39 16.77 -8.06 7.03
CA ALA A 39 16.73 -9.48 7.37
C ALA A 39 15.67 -9.81 8.44
N ASP A 40 15.42 -8.87 9.36
CA ASP A 40 14.48 -9.05 10.47
C ASP A 40 13.08 -8.55 10.13
N ASP A 41 12.95 -7.58 9.22
CA ASP A 41 11.69 -6.98 8.78
C ASP A 41 11.61 -7.00 7.26
N VAL A 42 11.02 -8.08 6.73
CA VAL A 42 10.92 -8.32 5.29
C VAL A 42 9.66 -7.67 4.73
N ILE A 43 9.83 -6.77 3.77
CA ILE A 43 8.74 -6.03 3.11
C ILE A 43 8.69 -6.45 1.65
N LYS A 44 7.50 -6.81 1.16
CA LYS A 44 7.30 -7.20 -0.24
C LYS A 44 6.02 -6.61 -0.80
N VAL A 45 6.09 -6.07 -2.01
CA VAL A 45 4.91 -5.60 -2.74
C VAL A 45 4.64 -6.54 -3.92
N ASN A 46 3.46 -7.16 -3.93
CA ASN A 46 3.04 -8.08 -4.98
C ASN A 46 1.66 -7.70 -5.50
N GLY A 47 1.61 -7.05 -6.66
CA GLY A 47 0.37 -6.58 -7.26
C GLY A 47 -0.40 -5.67 -6.30
N ASN A 48 -1.60 -6.09 -5.90
CA ASN A 48 -2.48 -5.30 -5.02
C ASN A 48 -2.15 -5.44 -3.52
N THR A 49 -1.03 -6.03 -3.13
CA THR A 49 -0.79 -6.36 -1.72
C THR A 49 0.62 -5.99 -1.29
N ILE A 50 0.72 -5.34 -0.13
CA ILE A 50 1.97 -5.26 0.62
C ILE A 50 1.94 -6.30 1.75
N THR A 51 3.02 -7.06 1.89
CA THR A 51 3.24 -8.02 2.96
C THR A 51 4.41 -7.55 3.80
N LEU A 52 4.18 -7.38 5.10
CA LEU A 52 5.14 -6.99 6.12
C LEU A 52 5.37 -8.21 7.01
N THR A 53 6.55 -8.81 6.94
CA THR A 53 6.92 -9.97 7.76
C THR A 53 7.95 -9.57 8.78
N TYR A 54 7.57 -9.59 10.05
CA TYR A 54 8.43 -9.31 11.17
C TYR A 54 8.94 -10.65 11.72
N VAL A 55 10.21 -10.99 11.49
CA VAL A 55 10.78 -12.30 11.83
C VAL A 55 10.59 -12.58 13.33
N GLY A 56 9.91 -13.69 13.64
CA GLY A 56 9.57 -14.08 15.02
C GLY A 56 8.47 -13.27 15.71
N ARG A 57 7.92 -12.23 15.06
CA ARG A 57 6.88 -11.34 15.62
C ARG A 57 5.54 -11.43 14.88
N GLY A 58 5.54 -11.89 13.63
CA GLY A 58 4.32 -12.16 12.88
C GLY A 58 4.32 -11.53 11.49
N MET A 59 3.13 -11.37 10.92
CA MET A 59 2.94 -10.86 9.57
C MET A 59 1.69 -9.98 9.49
N GLU A 60 1.79 -8.89 8.75
CA GLU A 60 0.68 -8.00 8.39
C GLU A 60 0.56 -7.97 6.86
N ILE A 61 -0.67 -8.05 6.36
CA ILE A 61 -0.97 -8.07 4.92
C ILE A 61 -2.02 -7.00 4.66
N ILE A 62 -1.72 -6.06 3.77
CA ILE A 62 -2.60 -4.94 3.45
C ILE A 62 -2.87 -4.93 1.94
N SER A 63 -4.15 -4.90 1.56
CA SER A 63 -4.53 -4.64 0.17
C SER A 63 -4.39 -3.15 -0.15
N LEU A 64 -3.79 -2.82 -1.30
CA LEU A 64 -3.49 -1.46 -1.73
C LEU A 64 -4.68 -0.77 -2.41
N CYS A 65 -5.59 -1.56 -2.98
CA CYS A 65 -6.83 -1.11 -3.60
C CYS A 65 -7.99 -2.00 -3.17
N LEU A 66 -9.16 -1.39 -3.00
CA LEU A 66 -10.41 -2.09 -2.76
C LEU A 66 -11.17 -2.31 -4.07
N ASP A 67 -11.98 -3.37 -4.09
CA ASP A 67 -12.82 -3.74 -5.22
C ASP A 67 -13.83 -2.63 -5.62
N GLU A 68 -14.17 -2.56 -6.91
CA GLU A 68 -15.06 -1.54 -7.46
C GLU A 68 -16.51 -1.63 -6.94
N ARG A 69 -16.88 -2.75 -6.29
CA ARG A 69 -18.16 -2.88 -5.58
C ARG A 69 -18.32 -1.91 -4.41
N TYR A 70 -17.22 -1.35 -3.90
CA TYR A 70 -17.25 -0.37 -2.83
C TYR A 70 -17.39 1.05 -3.38
N SER A 71 -18.10 1.91 -2.64
CA SER A 71 -18.24 3.32 -3.01
C SER A 71 -16.88 4.02 -3.05
N ASP A 72 -16.75 5.01 -3.94
CA ASP A 72 -15.55 5.87 -4.03
C ASP A 72 -15.14 6.43 -2.66
N SER A 73 -16.10 6.90 -1.87
CA SER A 73 -15.85 7.40 -0.50
C SER A 73 -15.23 6.34 0.43
N THR A 74 -15.65 5.08 0.30
CA THR A 74 -15.11 3.97 1.08
C THR A 74 -13.70 3.62 0.63
N ARG A 75 -13.47 3.58 -0.69
CA ARG A 75 -12.15 3.32 -1.29
C ARG A 75 -11.14 4.40 -0.91
N ILE A 76 -11.52 5.67 -1.02
CA ILE A 76 -10.68 6.81 -0.61
C ILE A 76 -10.36 6.75 0.88
N ARG A 77 -11.36 6.48 1.74
CA ARG A 77 -11.14 6.38 3.18
C ARG A 77 -10.19 5.23 3.51
N TYR A 78 -10.44 4.06 2.95
CA TYR A 78 -9.58 2.90 3.14
C TYR A 78 -8.14 3.18 2.69
N ALA A 79 -7.94 3.80 1.52
CA ALA A 79 -6.61 4.16 1.05
C ALA A 79 -5.90 5.11 2.03
N ARG A 80 -6.61 6.12 2.55
CA ARG A 80 -6.06 7.07 3.53
C ARG A 80 -5.71 6.44 4.88
N GLU A 81 -6.56 5.56 5.39
CA GLU A 81 -6.31 4.84 6.64
C GLU A 81 -5.08 3.93 6.52
N ASN A 82 -4.95 3.21 5.39
CA ASN A 82 -3.79 2.37 5.15
C ASN A 82 -2.52 3.18 4.87
N MET A 83 -2.62 4.36 4.23
CA MET A 83 -1.47 5.27 4.12
C MET A 83 -0.96 5.67 5.50
N ALA A 84 -1.85 6.10 6.40
CA ALA A 84 -1.46 6.47 7.77
C ALA A 84 -0.81 5.29 8.53
N ARG A 85 -1.35 4.07 8.36
CA ARG A 85 -0.76 2.86 8.95
C ARG A 85 0.65 2.58 8.41
N LEU A 86 0.84 2.66 7.09
CA LEU A 86 2.13 2.44 6.45
C LEU A 86 3.15 3.52 6.85
N GLU A 87 2.75 4.79 6.92
CA GLU A 87 3.61 5.87 7.40
C GLU A 87 4.07 5.64 8.83
N GLN A 88 3.18 5.18 9.71
CA GLN A 88 3.52 4.83 11.09
C GLN A 88 4.55 3.69 11.12
N ILE A 89 4.30 2.60 10.39
CA ILE A 89 5.23 1.47 10.31
C ILE A 89 6.59 1.91 9.78
N LYS A 90 6.61 2.72 8.71
CA LYS A 90 7.83 3.28 8.13
C LYS A 90 8.62 4.08 9.18
N SER A 91 7.94 4.93 9.94
CA SER A 91 8.56 5.71 11.01
C SER A 91 9.16 4.82 12.11
N ASP A 92 8.45 3.77 12.51
CA ASP A 92 8.91 2.82 13.53
C ASP A 92 10.16 2.08 13.05
N LEU A 93 10.18 1.61 11.80
CA LEU A 93 11.33 0.92 11.21
C LEU A 93 12.56 1.83 11.15
N LEU A 94 12.40 3.05 10.64
CA LEU A 94 13.49 4.02 10.57
C LEU A 94 14.03 4.39 11.96
N SER A 95 13.15 4.49 12.97
CA SER A 95 13.55 4.75 14.35
C SER A 95 14.37 3.60 14.94
N CYS A 96 14.01 2.35 14.63
CA CYS A 96 14.77 1.17 15.05
C CYS A 96 16.13 1.07 14.36
N MET A 97 16.24 1.51 13.11
CA MET A 97 17.50 1.48 12.35
C MET A 97 18.49 2.57 12.75
N ALA A 98 18.00 3.68 13.32
CA ALA A 98 18.83 4.78 13.78
C ALA A 98 19.40 4.59 15.21
N ALA A 99 18.94 3.56 15.93
CA ALA A 99 19.36 3.21 17.28
C ALA A 99 20.49 2.16 17.27
#